data_AF-A0A644ZIM0-F1
#
_entry.id   AF-A0A644ZIM0-F1
#
_cell.length_a   1.000
_cell.length_b   1.000
_cell.length_c   1.000
_cell.angle_alpha   90.00
_cell.angle_beta   90.00
_cell.angle_gamma   90.00
#
_symmetry.space_group_name_H-M   'P 1'
#
loop_
_entity.id
_entity.type
_entity.pdbx_description
1 polymer ?
#
loop_
_entity_poly.entity_id
_entity_poly.type
_entity_poly.pdbx_seq_one_letter_code
_entity_poly.pdbx_strand_id
1 'polypeptide(L)'
;MIRRPAVDNSYANDYADLTALKRLADQNRIAILLIHHLRKQKDDDPFNRISGTTGLSGAVDTSFTLVEERRGSGRATLSCIGRDIEYRERGLRHNESNIWELVSDSREHPELLLPDIVFLVSDFMKGKSEYHGTPT
;
A
#
# COMPACT_ATOMS: atom_id res chain seq x y z
N MET A 1 -11.87 0.11 23.92
CA MET A 1 -11.85 1.45 23.31
C MET A 1 -12.82 2.33 24.09
N ILE A 2 -12.31 3.23 24.94
CA ILE A 2 -13.16 4.12 25.75
C ILE A 2 -13.33 5.41 24.97
N ARG A 3 -14.48 5.60 24.31
CA ARG A 3 -14.84 6.90 23.71
C ARG A 3 -15.28 7.83 24.84
N ARG A 4 -14.51 8.90 25.09
CA ARG A 4 -14.97 10.02 25.93
C ARG A 4 -16.06 10.78 25.15
N PRO A 5 -17.16 11.20 25.80
CA PRO A 5 -18.15 12.03 25.14
C PRO A 5 -17.59 13.45 25.08
N ALA A 6 -17.27 13.92 23.88
CA ALA A 6 -16.97 15.32 23.64
C ALA A 6 -17.46 15.70 22.23
N VAL A 7 -17.91 16.94 22.13
CA VAL A 7 -18.23 17.75 20.94
C VAL A 7 -17.53 17.23 19.68
N ASP A 8 -18.25 17.18 18.56
CA ASP A 8 -17.93 16.57 17.26
C ASP A 8 -16.50 16.84 16.74
N ASN A 9 -15.51 16.21 17.41
CA ASN A 9 -14.07 16.35 17.21
C ASN A 9 -13.46 15.01 16.82
N SER A 10 -14.31 14.07 16.38
CA SER A 10 -13.91 12.72 15.99
C SER A 10 -12.81 12.73 14.92
N TYR A 11 -12.96 13.61 13.92
CA TYR A 11 -11.95 13.83 12.89
C TYR A 11 -10.60 14.28 13.46
N ALA A 12 -10.60 15.34 14.28
CA ALA A 12 -9.37 15.88 14.82
C ALA A 12 -8.70 14.92 15.81
N ASN A 13 -9.49 14.15 16.55
CA ASN A 13 -8.99 13.10 17.45
C ASN A 13 -8.32 11.98 16.64
N ASP A 14 -9.01 11.43 15.64
CA ASP A 14 -8.45 10.38 14.76
C ASP A 14 -7.14 10.84 14.09
N TYR A 15 -7.12 12.08 13.59
CA TYR A 15 -5.94 12.67 12.97
C TYR A 15 -4.79 12.85 13.98
N ALA A 16 -5.08 13.35 15.18
CA ALA A 16 -4.08 13.56 16.22
C ALA A 16 -3.48 12.23 16.72
N ASP A 17 -4.32 11.20 16.91
CA ASP A 17 -3.90 9.86 17.34
C ASP A 17 -2.91 9.25 16.33
N LEU A 18 -3.20 9.32 15.03
CA LEU A 18 -2.29 8.82 13.99
C LEU A 18 -1.06 9.70 13.80
N THR A 19 -1.19 11.02 13.97
CA THR A 19 -0.05 11.94 13.89
C THR A 19 1.01 11.59 14.93
N ALA A 20 0.61 11.14 16.12
CA ALA A 20 1.55 10.68 17.15
C ALA A 20 2.37 9.46 16.66
N LEU A 21 1.72 8.49 16.00
CA LEU A 21 2.40 7.33 15.41
C LEU A 21 3.30 7.74 14.25
N LYS A 22 2.84 8.65 13.37
CA LYS A 22 3.64 9.16 12.27
C LYS A 22 4.91 9.86 12.76
N ARG A 23 4.82 10.70 13.78
CA ARG A 23 5.98 11.34 14.42
C ARG A 23 6.97 10.31 14.96
N LEU A 24 6.48 9.24 15.60
CA LEU A 24 7.33 8.16 16.09
C LEU A 24 8.06 7.45 14.94
N ALA A 25 7.35 7.15 13.85
CA ALA A 25 7.91 6.54 12.65
C ALA A 25 9.02 7.42 12.05
N ASP A 26 8.76 8.72 11.89
CA ASP A 26 9.69 9.68 11.30
C ASP A 26 10.96 9.86 12.16
N GLN A 27 10.79 10.02 13.47
CA GLN A 27 11.90 10.19 14.42
C GLN A 27 12.85 8.98 14.41
N ASN A 28 12.28 7.78 14.34
CA ASN A 28 13.05 6.53 14.41
C ASN A 28 13.44 5.99 13.03
N ARG A 29 12.98 6.62 11.93
CA ARG A 29 13.17 6.16 10.55
C ARG A 29 12.73 4.71 10.35
N ILE A 30 11.55 4.38 10.88
CA ILE A 30 10.93 3.05 10.77
C ILE A 30 9.61 3.14 10.01
N ALA A 31 9.20 2.03 9.40
CA ALA A 31 7.85 1.87 8.87
C ALA A 31 6.92 1.33 9.98
N ILE A 32 5.76 1.97 10.16
CA ILE A 32 4.70 1.48 11.05
C ILE A 32 3.52 1.05 10.18
N LEU A 33 3.20 -0.24 10.23
CA LEU A 33 1.98 -0.78 9.62
C LEU A 33 0.88 -0.85 10.68
N LEU A 34 -0.09 0.06 10.60
CA LEU A 34 -1.27 0.05 11.46
C LEU A 34 -2.39 -0.77 10.81
N ILE A 35 -2.89 -1.78 11.53
CA ILE A 35 -4.03 -2.58 11.09
C ILE A 35 -5.32 -2.01 11.66
N HIS A 36 -6.29 -1.74 10.80
CA HIS A 36 -7.57 -1.15 11.18
C HIS A 36 -8.74 -1.80 10.45
N HIS A 37 -9.90 -1.85 11.12
CA HIS A 37 -11.08 -2.52 10.59
C HIS A 37 -11.82 -1.65 9.56
N LEU A 38 -12.42 -2.30 8.56
CA LEU A 38 -13.40 -1.66 7.69
C LEU A 38 -14.79 -1.65 8.35
N ARG A 39 -15.60 -0.62 8.07
CA ARG A 39 -16.99 -0.53 8.49
C ARG A 39 -17.84 -1.54 7.72
N LYS A 40 -18.99 -1.92 8.30
CA LYS A 40 -19.91 -2.89 7.70
C LYS A 40 -20.63 -2.35 6.46
N GLN A 41 -20.83 -1.03 6.40
CA GLN A 41 -21.47 -0.38 5.27
C GLN A 41 -20.57 -0.46 4.03
N LYS A 42 -21.14 -0.94 2.93
CA LYS A 42 -20.48 -0.95 1.63
C LYS A 42 -20.38 0.48 1.08
N ASP A 43 -19.36 0.72 0.30
CA ASP A 43 -19.08 1.96 -0.41
C ASP A 43 -18.36 1.56 -1.70
N ASP A 44 -18.58 2.33 -2.76
CA ASP A 44 -17.93 2.08 -4.06
C ASP A 44 -16.45 2.44 -3.99
N ASP A 45 -16.10 3.47 -3.19
CA ASP A 45 -14.72 3.76 -2.86
C ASP A 45 -14.30 2.90 -1.66
N PRO A 46 -13.34 1.96 -1.82
CA PRO A 46 -12.94 1.08 -0.74
C PRO A 46 -12.31 1.82 0.44
N PHE A 47 -11.72 3.02 0.25
CA PHE A 47 -11.11 3.80 1.31
C PHE A 47 -12.14 4.50 2.20
N ASN A 48 -13.31 4.86 1.66
CA ASN A 48 -14.45 5.34 2.45
C ASN A 48 -15.01 4.26 3.39
N ARG A 49 -14.61 3.00 3.21
CA ARG A 49 -15.00 1.89 4.10
C ARG A 49 -14.10 1.76 5.32
N ILE A 50 -13.01 2.52 5.45
CA ILE A 50 -12.18 2.51 6.65
C ILE A 50 -13.04 2.97 7.84
N SER A 51 -13.00 2.24 8.95
CA SER A 51 -13.80 2.64 10.13
C SER A 51 -13.27 3.92 10.76
N GLY A 52 -14.14 4.78 11.27
CA GLY A 52 -13.71 6.07 11.83
C GLY A 52 -13.94 7.18 10.82
N THR A 53 -13.16 8.25 10.94
CA THR A 53 -13.28 9.42 10.07
C THR A 53 -12.20 9.43 8.98
N THR A 54 -12.38 10.28 7.98
CA THR A 54 -11.36 10.56 6.96
C THR A 54 -10.08 11.18 7.54
N GLY A 55 -10.09 11.59 8.82
CA GLY A 55 -8.91 12.06 9.54
C GLY A 55 -7.85 10.97 9.68
N LEU A 56 -8.24 9.70 9.67
CA LEU A 56 -7.31 8.58 9.64
C LEU A 56 -6.51 8.56 8.32
N SER A 57 -7.22 8.52 7.19
CA SER A 57 -6.60 8.50 5.86
C SER A 57 -5.78 9.77 5.57
N GLY A 58 -6.17 10.91 6.15
CA GLY A 58 -5.43 12.16 6.02
C GLY A 58 -4.10 12.22 6.79
N ALA A 59 -3.93 11.40 7.84
CA ALA A 59 -2.74 11.42 8.70
C ALA A 59 -1.65 10.40 8.30
N VAL A 60 -1.97 9.45 7.42
CA VAL A 60 -1.05 8.38 6.98
C VAL A 60 -0.40 8.71 5.64
N ASP A 61 0.77 8.13 5.37
CA ASP A 61 1.44 8.29 4.07
C ASP A 61 0.80 7.41 2.99
N THR A 62 0.25 6.26 3.36
CA THR A 62 -0.36 5.29 2.45
C THR A 62 -1.49 4.54 3.14
N SER A 63 -2.59 4.35 2.44
CA SER A 63 -3.75 3.56 2.86
C SER A 63 -3.87 2.29 2.02
N PHE A 64 -4.15 1.19 2.70
CA PHE A 64 -4.43 -0.12 2.09
C PHE A 64 -5.78 -0.63 2.56
N THR A 65 -6.58 -1.19 1.66
CA THR A 65 -7.81 -1.90 2.02
C THR A 65 -7.78 -3.30 1.41
N LEU A 66 -7.99 -4.31 2.23
CA LEU A 66 -8.05 -5.71 1.81
C LEU A 66 -9.50 -6.18 1.92
N VAL A 67 -10.12 -6.49 0.78
CA VAL A 67 -11.55 -6.82 0.70
C VAL A 67 -11.73 -8.16 0.00
N GLU A 68 -12.38 -9.08 0.69
CA GLU A 68 -12.92 -10.29 0.07
C GLU A 68 -14.38 -10.02 -0.37
N GLU A 69 -14.66 -10.12 -1.67
CA GLU A 69 -16.01 -9.87 -2.22
C GLU A 69 -17.04 -10.89 -1.74
N ARG A 70 -16.62 -12.16 -1.68
CA ARG A 70 -17.44 -13.27 -1.18
C ARG A 70 -16.71 -13.93 -0.02
N ARG A 71 -17.27 -13.80 1.19
CA ARG A 71 -16.72 -14.40 2.41
C ARG A 71 -16.35 -15.88 2.21
N GLY A 72 -15.11 -16.23 2.50
CA GLY A 72 -14.60 -17.60 2.40
C GLY A 72 -14.26 -18.06 0.97
N SER A 73 -14.20 -17.14 0.00
CA SER A 73 -13.67 -17.43 -1.34
C SER A 73 -12.16 -17.66 -1.35
N GLY A 74 -11.44 -17.17 -0.35
CA GLY A 74 -9.97 -17.17 -0.33
C GLY A 74 -9.38 -16.22 -1.37
N ARG A 75 -10.18 -15.32 -1.95
CA ARG A 75 -9.74 -14.29 -2.90
C ARG A 75 -10.06 -12.92 -2.35
N ALA A 76 -9.11 -12.01 -2.47
CA ALA A 76 -9.28 -10.64 -1.99
C ALA A 76 -8.63 -9.64 -2.94
N THR A 77 -9.19 -8.44 -2.97
CA THR A 77 -8.59 -7.29 -3.65
C THR A 77 -7.91 -6.42 -2.61
N LEU A 78 -6.63 -6.16 -2.79
CA LEU A 78 -5.85 -5.18 -2.05
C LEU A 78 -5.80 -3.88 -2.85
N SER A 79 -6.57 -2.87 -2.41
CA SER A 79 -6.51 -1.52 -2.99
C SER A 79 -5.53 -0.65 -2.21
N CYS A 80 -4.69 0.09 -2.92
CA CYS A 80 -3.60 0.89 -2.37
C CYS A 80 -3.70 2.33 -2.91
N ILE A 81 -3.50 3.33 -2.06
CA ILE A 81 -3.30 4.74 -2.47
C ILE A 81 -2.41 5.44 -1.45
N GLY A 82 -1.58 6.38 -1.87
CA GLY A 82 -0.72 7.12 -0.96
C GLY A 82 -0.14 8.38 -1.56
N ARG A 83 0.71 9.06 -0.79
CA ARG A 83 1.39 10.29 -1.22
C ARG A 83 2.37 10.03 -2.37
N ASP A 84 3.08 8.91 -2.30
CA ASP A 84 4.16 8.55 -3.23
C ASP A 84 3.77 7.38 -4.16
N ILE A 85 2.51 6.92 -4.10
CA ILE A 85 2.00 5.85 -4.96
C ILE A 85 0.64 6.23 -5.54
N GLU A 86 0.47 5.95 -6.83
CA GLU A 86 -0.84 6.05 -7.48
C GLU A 86 -1.78 4.93 -7.00
N TYR A 87 -3.06 5.14 -7.25
CA TYR A 87 -4.07 4.12 -7.00
C TYR A 87 -3.72 2.82 -7.74
N ARG A 88 -3.79 1.70 -7.03
CA ARG A 88 -3.49 0.37 -7.55
C ARG A 88 -4.29 -0.67 -6.82
N GLU A 89 -4.89 -1.58 -7.56
CA GLU A 89 -5.50 -2.80 -7.06
C GLU A 89 -4.62 -4.01 -7.36
N ARG A 90 -4.51 -4.92 -6.39
CA ARG A 90 -3.84 -6.21 -6.51
C ARG A 90 -4.80 -7.32 -6.13
N GLY A 91 -5.01 -8.27 -7.03
CA GLY A 91 -5.79 -9.47 -6.74
C GLY A 91 -4.92 -10.48 -6.00
N LEU A 92 -5.39 -10.94 -4.85
CA LEU A 92 -4.69 -11.88 -3.98
C LEU A 92 -5.50 -13.17 -3.82
N ARG A 93 -4.81 -14.30 -3.62
CA ARG A 93 -5.39 -15.58 -3.22
C ARG A 93 -4.69 -16.12 -1.99
N HIS A 94 -5.46 -16.62 -1.05
CA HIS A 94 -4.96 -17.28 0.15
C HIS A 94 -4.69 -18.76 -0.14
N ASN A 95 -3.49 -19.24 0.20
CA ASN A 95 -3.13 -20.65 0.04
C ASN A 95 -3.40 -21.46 1.32
N GLU A 96 -3.15 -22.77 1.26
CA GLU A 96 -3.36 -23.71 2.38
C GLU A 96 -2.50 -23.39 3.61
N SER A 97 -1.40 -22.66 3.44
CA SER A 97 -0.49 -22.22 4.51
C SER A 97 -0.86 -20.85 5.10
N ASN A 98 -2.02 -20.31 4.74
CA ASN A 98 -2.48 -18.96 5.11
C ASN A 98 -1.58 -17.81 4.63
N ILE A 99 -0.98 -17.97 3.45
CA ILE A 99 -0.16 -16.94 2.80
C ILE A 99 -0.95 -16.34 1.64
N TRP A 100 -0.93 -15.01 1.54
CA TRP A 100 -1.48 -14.29 0.40
C TRP A 100 -0.51 -14.33 -0.78
N GLU A 101 -0.98 -14.88 -1.90
CA GLU A 101 -0.27 -14.94 -3.17
C GLU A 101 -0.84 -13.90 -4.13
N LEU A 102 0.03 -13.17 -4.83
CA LEU A 102 -0.36 -12.23 -5.88
C LEU A 102 -0.86 -13.01 -7.11
N VAL A 103 -2.07 -12.69 -7.57
CA VAL A 103 -2.72 -13.32 -8.71
C VAL A 103 -2.91 -12.34 -9.86
N SER A 104 -3.18 -11.08 -9.57
CA SER A 104 -3.33 -10.04 -10.58
C SER A 104 -2.89 -8.68 -10.07
N ASP A 105 -2.62 -7.79 -10.99
CA ASP A 105 -2.25 -6.42 -10.71
C ASP A 105 -2.93 -5.50 -11.72
N SER A 106 -3.67 -4.51 -11.24
CA SER A 106 -4.28 -3.48 -12.09
C SER A 106 -3.23 -2.62 -12.81
N ARG A 107 -2.01 -2.54 -12.26
CA ARG A 107 -0.89 -1.89 -12.90
C ARG A 107 0.01 -2.96 -13.50
N GLU A 108 -0.14 -3.19 -14.80
CA GLU A 108 0.93 -3.82 -15.56
C GLU A 108 2.14 -2.88 -15.51
N HIS A 109 3.30 -3.38 -15.08
CA HIS A 109 4.56 -2.64 -15.08
C HIS A 109 5.37 -3.07 -16.32
N PRO A 110 5.14 -2.50 -17.51
CA PRO A 110 6.03 -2.74 -18.63
C PRO A 110 7.47 -2.29 -18.33
N GLU A 111 7.66 -1.33 -17.41
CA GLU A 111 8.98 -0.86 -16.96
C GLU A 111 9.78 -1.88 -16.13
N LEU A 112 9.11 -2.80 -15.42
CA LEU A 112 9.77 -3.90 -14.69
C LEU A 112 10.05 -5.10 -15.59
N LEU A 113 9.43 -5.14 -16.77
CA LEU A 113 9.92 -5.89 -17.91
C LEU A 113 10.99 -5.07 -18.62
N LEU A 114 12.03 -4.62 -17.90
CA LEU A 114 13.27 -4.33 -18.60
C LEU A 114 13.58 -5.61 -19.39
N PRO A 115 13.68 -5.58 -20.73
CA PRO A 115 13.92 -6.80 -21.48
C PRO A 115 15.18 -7.44 -20.93
N ASP A 116 15.29 -8.77 -20.95
CA ASP A 116 16.45 -9.50 -20.41
C ASP A 116 17.79 -8.86 -20.82
N ILE A 117 17.81 -8.21 -21.99
CA ILE A 117 18.88 -7.37 -22.51
C ILE A 117 19.43 -6.35 -21.51
N VAL A 118 18.63 -5.70 -20.67
CA VAL A 118 19.10 -4.66 -19.74
C VAL A 118 19.81 -5.29 -18.54
N PHE A 119 19.32 -6.42 -18.06
CA PHE A 119 20.02 -7.19 -17.02
C PHE A 119 21.31 -7.81 -17.57
N LEU A 120 21.27 -8.37 -18.78
CA LEU A 120 22.44 -8.90 -19.48
C LEU A 120 23.50 -7.83 -19.76
N VAL A 121 23.08 -6.64 -20.20
CA VAL A 121 23.97 -5.49 -20.42
C VAL A 121 24.51 -4.99 -19.08
N SER A 122 23.70 -4.89 -18.04
CA SER A 122 24.17 -4.50 -16.71
C SER A 122 25.22 -5.47 -16.17
N ASP A 123 25.01 -6.77 -16.32
CA ASP A 123 25.96 -7.79 -15.85
C ASP A 123 27.24 -7.81 -16.70
N PHE A 124 27.11 -7.67 -18.02
CA PHE A 124 28.24 -7.49 -18.92
C PHE A 124 29.08 -6.25 -18.55
N MET A 125 28.43 -5.13 -18.22
CA MET A 125 29.11 -3.88 -17.87
C MET A 125 29.81 -3.94 -16.52
N LYS A 126 29.36 -4.76 -15.55
CA LYS A 126 30.10 -4.98 -14.29
C LYS A 126 31.49 -5.60 -14.53
N GLY A 127 31.66 -6.34 -15.62
CA GLY A 127 32.94 -6.95 -16.02
C GLY A 127 33.83 -6.06 -16.89
N LYS A 128 33.43 -4.82 -17.18
CA LYS A 128 34.21 -3.88 -18.00
C LYS A 128 34.64 -2.68 -17.17
N SER A 129 35.95 -2.47 -17.07
CA SER A 129 36.53 -1.31 -16.39
C SER A 129 36.56 -0.06 -17.27
N GLU A 130 36.50 -0.23 -18.59
CA GLU A 130 36.64 0.85 -19.57
C GLU A 130 35.70 0.61 -20.76
N TYR A 131 35.11 1.69 -21.28
CA TYR A 131 34.29 1.69 -22.49
C TYR A 131 34.97 2.56 -23.55
N HIS A 132 35.22 1.99 -24.72
CA HIS A 132 35.72 2.72 -25.88
C HIS A 132 34.66 2.70 -26.98
N GLY A 133 33.88 3.78 -27.07
CA GLY A 133 33.00 4.04 -28.21
C GLY A 133 33.75 4.81 -29.29
N THR A 134 33.48 4.51 -30.56
CA THR A 134 33.85 5.39 -31.68
C THR A 134 32.66 6.31 -31.97
N PRO A 135 32.84 7.64 -31.95
CA PRO A 135 31.77 8.55 -32.37
C PRO A 135 31.47 8.28 -33.84
N THR A 136 30.21 8.01 -34.15
CA THR A 136 29.65 8.11 -35.51
C THR A 136 28.58 9.19 -35.51
#